data_AF-A0A4Z0ADP8-F1
#
_entry.id   AF-A0A4Z0ADP8-F1
#
_cell.length_a   1.000
_cell.length_b   1.000
_cell.length_c   1.000
_cell.angle_alpha   90.00
_cell.angle_beta   90.00
_cell.angle_gamma   90.00
#
_symmetry.space_group_name_H-M   'P 1'
#
loop_
_entity.id
_entity.type
_entity.pdbx_description
1 polymer ?
#
loop_
_entity_poly.entity_id
_entity_poly.type
_entity_poly.pdbx_seq_one_letter_code
_entity_poly.pdbx_strand_id
1 'polypeptide(L)'
;MSKVKERAWVQLHTLISSATNAKARRNAKAAGMSLSRFVAALIESGEVVTAIDDLRPELRELNAWSGRLNSNINMLARHANKYRQDARSDLILIRLNELREDLRLITKKANSLQPKRGKPRND
;
A
#
# COMPACT_ATOMS: atom_id res chain seq x y z
N MET A 1 -13.85 43.64 23.68
CA MET A 1 -12.89 43.56 22.56
C MET A 1 -12.24 42.18 22.58
N SER A 2 -12.59 41.30 21.64
CA SER A 2 -12.10 39.92 21.62
C SER A 2 -10.65 39.87 21.12
N LYS A 3 -9.73 39.31 21.92
CA LYS A 3 -8.33 39.13 21.55
C LYS A 3 -8.25 38.05 20.47
N VAL A 4 -8.02 38.44 19.22
CA VAL A 4 -7.66 37.52 18.13
C VAL A 4 -6.33 36.88 18.52
N LYS A 5 -6.34 35.57 18.86
CA LYS A 5 -5.12 34.79 19.07
C LYS A 5 -4.33 34.79 17.77
N GLU A 6 -3.18 35.45 17.76
CA GLU A 6 -2.22 35.41 16.66
C GLU A 6 -1.87 33.95 16.35
N ARG A 7 -2.01 33.55 15.07
CA ARG A 7 -1.60 32.21 14.63
C ARG A 7 -0.07 32.18 14.58
N ALA A 8 0.53 31.22 15.29
CA ALA A 8 1.97 30.98 15.22
C ALA A 8 2.32 30.49 13.80
N TRP A 9 3.05 31.32 13.05
CA TRP A 9 3.56 30.97 11.72
C TRP A 9 4.83 30.15 11.86
N VAL A 10 4.96 29.09 11.05
CA VAL A 10 6.16 28.25 10.99
C VAL A 10 6.64 28.20 9.55
N GLN A 11 7.94 28.40 9.34
CA GLN A 11 8.56 28.27 8.03
C GLN A 11 9.08 26.85 7.83
N LEU A 12 8.67 26.21 6.73
CA LEU A 12 9.18 24.89 6.33
C LEU A 12 10.35 25.07 5.38
N HIS A 13 11.51 24.53 5.74
CA HIS A 13 12.65 24.40 4.83
C HIS A 13 12.74 22.96 4.34
N THR A 14 12.79 22.76 3.03
CA THR A 14 12.78 21.42 2.43
C THR A 14 13.60 21.42 1.16
N LEU A 15 14.41 20.36 1.02
CA LEU A 15 15.15 20.07 -0.20
C LEU A 15 14.33 19.11 -1.05
N ILE A 16 14.00 19.53 -2.28
CA ILE A 16 13.36 18.70 -3.29
C ILE A 16 14.20 18.70 -4.57
N SER A 17 14.11 17.62 -5.34
CA SER A 17 14.77 17.58 -6.65
C SER A 17 14.21 18.65 -7.59
N SER A 18 15.03 19.08 -8.54
CA SER A 18 14.64 20.06 -9.56
C SER A 18 13.41 19.61 -10.36
N ALA A 19 13.33 18.32 -10.69
CA ALA A 19 12.19 17.73 -11.38
C ALA A 19 10.90 17.81 -10.56
N THR A 20 10.96 17.52 -9.25
CA THR A 20 9.81 17.61 -8.35
C THR A 20 9.36 19.06 -8.19
N ASN A 21 10.28 20.01 -8.04
CA ASN A 21 9.96 21.44 -8.01
C ASN A 21 9.28 21.92 -9.30
N ALA A 22 9.80 21.51 -10.47
CA ALA A 22 9.21 21.86 -11.76
C ALA A 22 7.77 21.33 -11.90
N LYS A 23 7.54 20.08 -11.49
CA LYS A 23 6.19 19.48 -11.48
C LYS A 23 5.25 20.23 -10.53
N ALA A 24 5.69 20.51 -9.30
CA ALA A 24 4.89 21.23 -8.31
C ALA A 24 4.52 22.64 -8.79
N ARG A 25 5.44 23.36 -9.44
CA ARG A 25 5.18 24.68 -10.03
C ARG A 25 4.16 24.64 -11.17
N ARG A 26 4.24 23.63 -12.05
CA ARG A 26 3.24 23.45 -13.11
C ARG A 26 1.85 23.21 -12.53
N ASN A 27 1.75 22.34 -11.52
CA ASN A 27 0.48 22.02 -10.88
C ASN A 27 -0.09 23.23 -10.13
N ALA A 28 0.75 23.97 -9.38
CA ALA A 28 0.35 25.20 -8.71
C ALA A 28 -0.19 26.25 -9.71
N LYS A 29 0.48 26.42 -10.85
CA LYS A 29 0.03 27.31 -11.94
C LYS A 29 -1.31 26.86 -12.53
N ALA A 30 -1.47 25.57 -12.81
CA ALA A 30 -2.73 25.01 -13.32
C ALA A 30 -3.89 25.21 -12.33
N ALA A 31 -3.60 25.16 -11.04
CA ALA A 31 -4.56 25.42 -9.97
C ALA A 31 -4.71 26.91 -9.61
N GLY A 32 -4.09 27.82 -10.38
CA GLY A 32 -4.22 29.27 -10.18
C GLY A 32 -3.63 29.80 -8.87
N MET A 33 -2.65 29.12 -8.28
CA MET A 33 -2.11 29.45 -6.96
C MET A 33 -0.59 29.51 -6.91
N SER A 34 -0.05 30.17 -5.89
CA SER A 34 1.38 30.18 -5.62
C SER A 34 1.85 28.81 -5.12
N LEU A 35 3.13 28.48 -5.35
CA LEU A 35 3.69 27.20 -4.91
C LEU A 35 3.51 26.97 -3.41
N SER A 36 3.74 27.99 -2.58
CA SER A 36 3.58 27.87 -1.12
C SER A 36 2.12 27.64 -0.72
N ARG A 37 1.17 28.31 -1.38
CA ARG A 37 -0.26 28.10 -1.11
C ARG A 37 -0.74 26.73 -1.59
N PHE A 38 -0.18 26.25 -2.70
CA PHE A 38 -0.41 24.90 -3.21
C PHE A 38 0.07 23.84 -2.23
N VAL A 39 1.30 23.97 -1.72
CA VAL A 39 1.85 23.04 -0.73
C VAL A 39 1.03 23.08 0.57
N ALA A 40 0.66 24.27 1.07
CA ALA A 40 -0.19 24.40 2.24
C ALA A 40 -1.56 23.73 2.02
N ALA A 41 -2.20 23.94 0.87
CA ALA A 41 -3.48 23.32 0.54
C ALA A 41 -3.37 21.79 0.42
N LEU A 42 -2.27 21.25 -0.11
CA LEU A 42 -2.02 19.81 -0.14
C LEU A 42 -1.87 19.23 1.28
N ILE A 43 -1.15 19.93 2.16
CA ILE A 43 -0.98 19.53 3.56
C ILE A 43 -2.33 19.57 4.30
N GLU A 44 -3.11 20.64 4.13
CA GLU A 44 -4.41 20.82 4.79
C GLU A 44 -5.49 19.85 4.27
N SER A 45 -5.50 19.56 2.97
CA SER A 45 -6.47 18.63 2.36
C SER A 45 -6.20 17.16 2.67
N GLY A 46 -5.04 16.83 3.24
CA GLY A 46 -4.65 15.45 3.51
C GLY A 46 -4.36 14.63 2.24
N GLU A 47 -4.26 15.27 1.08
CA GLU A 47 -3.80 14.62 -0.16
C GLU A 47 -2.32 14.22 -0.09
N VAL A 48 -1.58 14.70 0.92
CA VAL A 48 -0.33 14.09 1.38
C VAL A 48 -0.68 12.76 2.04
N VAL A 49 -0.99 11.76 1.20
CA VAL A 49 -0.96 10.36 1.60
C VAL A 49 0.38 10.14 2.27
N THR A 50 0.38 9.41 3.38
CA THR A 50 1.53 8.82 4.11
C THR A 50 2.36 7.89 3.21
N ALA A 51 2.79 8.43 2.07
CA ALA A 51 3.41 7.77 0.96
C ALA A 51 4.91 8.01 1.09
N ILE A 52 5.56 7.15 1.86
CA ILE A 52 6.92 6.63 1.61
C ILE A 52 7.25 5.54 2.66
N ASP A 53 6.63 5.56 3.86
CA ASP A 53 7.10 4.70 4.96
C ASP A 53 6.18 3.57 5.44
N ASP A 54 4.87 3.58 5.22
CA ASP A 54 3.96 2.68 5.96
C ASP A 54 3.31 1.54 5.16
N LEU A 55 3.80 1.22 3.97
CA LEU A 55 3.40 0.00 3.23
C LEU A 55 4.50 -1.07 3.22
N ARG A 56 5.70 -0.75 3.71
CA ARG A 56 6.83 -1.69 3.71
C ARG A 56 6.58 -2.91 4.61
N PRO A 57 6.01 -2.79 5.82
CA PRO A 57 5.70 -3.95 6.66
C PRO A 57 4.69 -4.90 6.01
N GLU A 58 3.62 -4.37 5.42
CA GLU A 58 2.53 -5.13 4.81
C GLU A 58 2.97 -5.80 3.51
N LEU A 59 3.76 -5.10 2.68
CA LEU A 59 4.35 -5.70 1.48
C LEU A 59 5.39 -6.78 1.83
N ARG A 60 6.17 -6.60 2.91
CA ARG A 60 7.07 -7.65 3.43
C ARG A 60 6.27 -8.86 3.89
N GLU A 61 5.16 -8.64 4.59
CA GLU A 61 4.27 -9.70 5.04
C GLU A 61 3.72 -10.47 3.83
N LEU A 62 3.15 -9.79 2.83
CA LEU A 62 2.62 -10.41 1.61
C LEU A 62 3.70 -11.18 0.82
N ASN A 63 4.92 -10.64 0.76
CA ASN A 63 6.06 -11.34 0.16
C ASN A 63 6.44 -12.62 0.93
N ALA A 64 6.41 -12.59 2.27
CA ALA A 64 6.65 -13.78 3.09
C ALA A 64 5.56 -14.84 2.87
N TRP A 65 4.29 -14.43 2.76
CA TRP A 65 3.19 -15.32 2.37
C TRP A 65 3.43 -15.97 0.99
N SER A 66 3.86 -15.19 -0.01
CA SER A 66 4.20 -15.71 -1.34
C SER A 66 5.33 -16.77 -1.27
N GLY A 67 6.37 -16.53 -0.47
CA GLY A 67 7.44 -17.50 -0.24
C GLY A 67 6.94 -18.82 0.38
N ARG A 68 6.03 -18.73 1.37
CA ARG A 68 5.42 -19.92 1.99
C ARG A 68 4.58 -20.72 1.00
N LEU A 69 3.74 -20.06 0.21
CA LEU A 69 2.92 -20.71 -0.82
C LEU A 69 3.80 -21.45 -1.84
N ASN A 70 4.86 -20.81 -2.32
CA ASN A 70 5.78 -21.42 -3.27
C ASN A 70 6.49 -22.65 -2.69
N SER A 71 6.92 -22.59 -1.42
CA SER A 71 7.52 -23.73 -0.72
C SER A 71 6.56 -24.92 -0.61
N ASN A 72 5.31 -24.66 -0.19
CA ASN A 72 4.27 -25.67 -0.03
C ASN A 72 3.91 -26.34 -1.37
N ILE A 73 3.75 -25.55 -2.44
CA ILE A 73 3.49 -26.08 -3.79
C ILE A 73 4.66 -26.93 -4.27
N ASN A 74 5.90 -26.49 -4.06
CA ASN A 74 7.09 -27.27 -4.42
C ASN A 74 7.23 -28.56 -3.62
N MET A 75 6.80 -28.57 -2.36
CA MET A 75 6.75 -29.80 -1.56
C MET A 75 5.75 -30.79 -2.13
N LEU A 76 4.54 -30.32 -2.49
CA LEU A 76 3.50 -31.17 -3.08
C LEU A 76 3.92 -31.73 -4.44
N ALA A 77 4.49 -30.87 -5.31
CA ALA A 77 5.01 -31.29 -6.61
C ALA A 77 6.11 -32.33 -6.46
N ARG A 78 7.06 -32.14 -5.53
CA ARG A 78 8.11 -33.13 -5.25
C ARG A 78 7.56 -34.44 -4.71
N HIS A 79 6.57 -34.38 -3.82
CA HIS A 79 5.93 -35.58 -3.28
C HIS A 79 5.21 -36.35 -4.38
N ALA A 80 4.37 -35.68 -5.17
CA ALA A 80 3.66 -36.29 -6.29
C ALA A 80 4.62 -36.90 -7.32
N ASN A 81 5.71 -36.20 -7.66
CA ASN A 81 6.70 -36.71 -8.62
C ASN A 81 7.52 -37.88 -8.07
N LYS A 82 7.85 -37.87 -6.78
CA LYS A 82 8.66 -38.92 -6.15
C LYS A 82 7.88 -40.23 -6.00
N TYR A 83 6.63 -40.14 -5.55
CA TYR A 83 5.83 -41.32 -5.23
C TYR A 83 4.87 -41.72 -6.35
N ARG A 84 4.58 -40.82 -7.31
CA ARG A 84 3.72 -41.06 -8.47
C ARG A 84 2.38 -41.69 -8.09
N GLN A 85 2.25 -43.00 -8.30
CA GLN A 85 1.02 -43.77 -8.09
C GLN A 85 0.81 -44.12 -6.61
N ASP A 86 1.91 -44.13 -5.84
CA ASP A 86 1.94 -44.36 -4.39
C ASP A 86 1.89 -43.02 -3.61
N ALA A 87 1.64 -41.90 -4.29
CA ALA A 87 1.52 -40.61 -3.64
C ALA A 87 0.32 -40.63 -2.70
N ARG A 88 0.56 -40.24 -1.44
CA ARG A 88 -0.47 -40.22 -0.40
C ARG A 88 -1.44 -39.07 -0.63
N SER A 89 -2.57 -39.40 -1.26
CA SER A 89 -3.60 -38.44 -1.67
C SER A 89 -4.23 -37.71 -0.48
N ASP A 90 -4.36 -38.40 0.66
CA ASP A 90 -4.78 -37.83 1.95
C ASP A 90 -3.85 -36.70 2.41
N LEU A 91 -2.54 -36.93 2.38
CA LEU A 91 -1.54 -35.91 2.76
C LEU A 91 -1.52 -34.73 1.80
N ILE A 92 -1.68 -34.99 0.50
CA ILE A 92 -1.79 -33.94 -0.51
C ILE A 92 -3.04 -33.09 -0.24
N LEU A 93 -4.17 -33.73 0.06
CA LEU A 93 -5.44 -33.04 0.30
C LEU A 93 -5.39 -32.17 1.56
N ILE A 94 -4.76 -32.65 2.64
CA ILE A 94 -4.54 -31.85 3.87
C ILE A 94 -3.75 -30.58 3.55
N ARG A 95 -2.64 -30.69 2.81
CA ARG A 95 -1.80 -29.53 2.45
C ARG A 95 -2.50 -28.57 1.49
N LEU A 96 -3.32 -29.08 0.57
CA LEU A 96 -4.14 -28.23 -0.29
C LEU A 96 -5.20 -27.45 0.50
N ASN A 97 -5.78 -28.04 1.54
CA ASN A 97 -6.70 -27.35 2.43
C ASN A 97 -6.01 -26.24 3.24
N GLU A 98 -4.81 -26.48 3.75
CA GLU A 98 -4.01 -25.44 4.41
C GLU A 98 -3.68 -24.27 3.46
N LEU A 99 -3.25 -24.58 2.23
CA LEU A 99 -3.00 -23.58 1.18
C LEU A 99 -4.25 -22.74 0.87
N ARG A 100 -5.43 -23.35 0.89
CA ARG A 100 -6.70 -22.65 0.67
C ARG A 100 -6.98 -21.63 1.78
N GLU A 101 -6.76 -21.99 3.03
CA GLU A 101 -6.96 -21.07 4.15
C GLU A 101 -5.92 -19.94 4.15
N ASP A 102 -4.66 -20.25 3.84
CA ASP A 102 -3.60 -19.25 3.65
C ASP A 102 -3.99 -18.22 2.58
N LEU A 103 -4.46 -18.69 1.42
CA LEU A 103 -4.95 -17.83 0.34
C LEU A 103 -6.12 -16.96 0.78
N ARG A 104 -7.07 -17.52 1.54
CA ARG A 104 -8.23 -16.77 2.07
C ARG A 104 -7.79 -15.61 2.97
N LEU A 105 -6.79 -15.83 3.83
CA LEU A 105 -6.23 -14.80 4.71
C LEU A 105 -5.48 -13.73 3.91
N ILE A 106 -4.67 -14.13 2.93
CA ILE A 106 -3.95 -13.21 2.04
C ILE A 106 -4.93 -12.33 1.28
N THR A 107 -5.98 -12.90 0.68
CA THR A 107 -7.00 -12.12 -0.06
C THR A 107 -7.69 -11.11 0.85
N LYS A 108 -8.04 -11.50 2.09
CA LYS A 108 -8.66 -10.58 3.06
C LYS A 108 -7.72 -9.42 3.40
N LYS A 109 -6.44 -9.71 3.65
CA LYS A 109 -5.41 -8.69 3.94
C LYS A 109 -5.18 -7.78 2.73
N ALA A 110 -5.01 -8.34 1.54
CA ALA A 110 -4.83 -7.58 0.30
C ALA A 110 -6.02 -6.63 0.02
N ASN A 111 -7.26 -7.11 0.21
CA ASN A 111 -8.46 -6.28 0.07
C ASN A 111 -8.52 -5.15 1.12
N SER A 112 -8.00 -5.37 2.33
CA SER A 112 -7.92 -4.32 3.36
C SER A 112 -6.91 -3.21 3.04
N LEU A 113 -5.94 -3.51 2.17
CA LEU A 113 -4.89 -2.58 1.73
C LEU A 113 -5.26 -1.85 0.44
N GLN A 114 -6.34 -2.24 -0.24
CA GLN A 114 -6.81 -1.49 -1.40
C GLN A 114 -7.28 -0.11 -0.94
N PRO A 115 -6.87 0.98 -1.63
CA PRO A 115 -7.39 2.30 -1.32
C PRO A 115 -8.91 2.27 -1.45
N LYS A 116 -9.63 2.66 -0.38
CA LYS A 116 -11.08 2.79 -0.43
C LYS A 116 -11.42 3.72 -1.59
N ARG A 117 -12.22 3.24 -2.56
CA ARG A 117 -12.73 4.09 -3.65
C ARG A 117 -13.26 5.37 -3.02
N GLY A 118 -12.69 6.51 -3.41
CA GLY A 118 -13.18 7.81 -2.98
C GLY A 118 -14.68 7.88 -3.23
N LYS A 119 -15.43 8.42 -2.25
CA LYS A 119 -16.86 8.65 -2.36
C LYS A 119 -17.11 9.36 -3.71
N PRO A 120 -18.02 8.87 -4.58
CA PRO A 120 -18.32 9.60 -5.80
C PRO A 120 -18.75 11.01 -5.39
N ARG A 121 -18.12 12.02 -6.00
CA ARG A 121 -18.64 13.38 -5.95
C ARG A 121 -20.00 13.29 -6.64
N ASN A 122 -21.06 13.40 -5.85
CA ASN A 122 -22.36 13.74 -6.41
C ASN A 122 -22.21 15.20 -6.85
N ASP A 123 -22.24 15.41 -8.16
CA ASP A 123 -22.40 16.71 -8.80
C ASP A 123 -23.81 17.25 -8.52
#